data_AF-A0A146K2E8-F1
#
_entry.id   AF-A0A146K2E8-F1
#
_cell.length_a   1.000
_cell.length_b   1.000
_cell.length_c   1.000
_cell.angle_alpha   90.00
_cell.angle_beta   90.00
_cell.angle_gamma   90.00
#
_symmetry.space_group_name_H-M   'P 1'
#
loop_
_entity.id
_entity.type
_entity.pdbx_description
1 polymer ?
#
loop_
_entity_poly.entity_id
_entity_poly.type
_entity_poly.pdbx_seq_one_letter_code
_entity_poly.pdbx_strand_id
1 'polypeptide(L)'
;MEFEMVQSLNGIQLLKNLTDISLQHTNIKELKEFKELTNLEVVNLIGNGIENPMEILFLKNNFKLKSLFLALNPIFKPQKLIFQLEQHRELQHQTEELMLLNYPRVNFGADPYFEAKHEETWKRVCWRADVIKTAKKLKMQQKYVKKVKCRKTE
;
A
#
# COMPACT_ATOMS: atom_id res chain seq x y z
N MET A 1 7.54 6.03 33.64
CA MET A 1 8.29 6.45 32.44
C MET A 1 7.26 6.97 31.47
N GLU A 2 7.11 8.28 31.36
CA GLU A 2 6.24 8.90 30.36
C GLU A 2 6.98 8.84 29.03
N PHE A 3 6.49 8.03 28.08
CA PHE A 3 6.97 8.12 26.71
C PHE A 3 6.47 9.46 26.17
N GLU A 4 7.40 10.36 25.81
CA GLU A 4 7.01 11.63 25.20
C GLU A 4 6.24 11.35 23.91
N MET A 5 4.97 11.76 23.90
CA MET A 5 4.07 11.55 22.77
C MET A 5 4.51 12.47 21.63
N VAL A 6 4.69 11.93 20.43
CA VAL A 6 4.89 12.78 19.25
C VAL A 6 3.54 13.39 18.91
N GLN A 7 3.34 14.64 19.31
CA GLN A 7 2.09 15.36 19.09
C GLN A 7 1.94 15.85 17.64
N SER A 8 3.05 15.96 16.90
CA SER A 8 3.03 16.42 15.50
C SER A 8 4.27 15.95 14.73
N LEU A 9 4.08 15.68 13.43
CA LEU A 9 5.13 15.39 12.46
C LEU A 9 5.43 16.60 11.56
N ASN A 10 4.94 17.79 11.93
CA ASN A 10 5.17 19.01 11.18
C ASN A 10 6.67 19.27 10.97
N GLY A 11 7.04 19.51 9.71
CA GLY A 11 8.42 19.80 9.32
C GLY A 11 9.16 18.58 8.77
N ILE A 12 8.66 17.36 8.98
CA ILE A 12 9.27 16.14 8.42
C ILE A 12 9.35 16.20 6.89
N GLN A 13 8.40 16.85 6.23
CA GLN A 13 8.36 17.03 4.77
C GLN A 13 9.57 17.80 4.20
N LEU A 14 10.32 18.51 5.06
CA LEU A 14 11.55 19.23 4.69
C LEU A 14 12.76 18.30 4.62
N LEU A 15 12.69 17.10 5.22
CA LEU A 15 13.76 16.11 5.24
C LEU A 15 13.79 15.33 3.92
N LYS A 16 14.12 16.01 2.81
CA LYS A 16 14.07 15.44 1.44
C LYS A 16 15.00 14.25 1.23
N ASN A 17 16.04 14.11 2.05
CA ASN A 17 17.00 13.00 1.98
C ASN A 17 16.71 11.89 3.02
N LEU A 18 15.59 11.95 3.73
CA LEU A 18 15.25 10.93 4.72
C LEU A 18 15.01 9.59 4.05
N THR A 19 15.77 8.59 4.47
CA THR A 19 15.69 7.20 4.00
C THR A 19 15.05 6.29 5.05
N ASP A 20 15.31 6.54 6.33
CA ASP A 20 14.90 5.65 7.41
C ASP A 20 14.24 6.47 8.51
N ILE A 21 13.08 6.00 8.98
CA ILE A 21 12.38 6.63 10.09
C ILE A 21 11.75 5.60 11.03
N SER A 22 11.93 5.82 12.33
CA SER A 22 11.31 5.02 13.39
C SER A 22 10.54 5.92 14.35
N LEU A 23 9.24 5.65 14.46
CA LEU A 23 8.28 6.37 15.29
C LEU A 23 7.44 5.34 16.05
N GLN A 24 8.10 4.42 16.76
CA GLN A 24 7.42 3.36 17.50
C GLN A 24 6.77 3.92 18.77
N HIS A 25 5.56 3.47 19.09
CA HIS A 25 4.86 3.81 20.34
C HIS A 25 4.67 5.32 20.58
N THR A 26 4.49 6.09 19.50
CA THR A 26 4.39 7.56 19.55
C THR A 26 2.95 8.10 19.47
N ASN A 27 1.94 7.22 19.43
CA ASN A 27 0.52 7.58 19.27
C ASN A 27 0.17 8.32 17.97
N ILE A 28 0.91 8.06 16.89
CA ILE A 28 0.60 8.60 15.56
C ILE A 28 -0.73 8.04 15.06
N LYS A 29 -1.56 8.91 14.48
CA LYS A 29 -2.87 8.54 13.90
C LYS A 29 -2.98 8.86 12.42
N GLU A 30 -2.29 9.90 11.98
CA GLU A 30 -2.31 10.44 10.62
C GLU A 30 -0.89 10.43 10.03
N LEU A 31 -0.78 10.23 8.72
CA LEU A 31 0.48 10.18 7.96
C LEU A 31 0.54 11.22 6.84
N LYS A 32 -0.33 12.23 6.84
CA LYS A 32 -0.42 13.23 5.75
C LYS A 32 0.90 13.92 5.42
N GLU A 33 1.77 14.13 6.41
CA GLU A 33 3.08 14.75 6.25
C GLU A 33 4.09 13.87 5.48
N PHE A 34 3.82 12.56 5.35
CA PHE A 34 4.67 11.64 4.60
C PHE A 34 4.52 11.78 3.08
N LYS A 35 3.45 12.44 2.61
CA LYS A 35 3.11 12.58 1.18
C LYS A 35 4.27 13.08 0.32
N GLU A 36 5.08 13.98 0.89
CA GLU A 36 6.17 14.70 0.23
C GLU A 36 7.54 14.03 0.42
N LEU A 37 7.60 12.93 1.17
CA LEU A 37 8.80 12.10 1.35
C LEU A 37 8.81 11.08 0.21
N THR A 38 9.85 11.08 -0.60
CA THR A 38 9.96 10.17 -1.76
C THR A 38 11.14 9.21 -1.68
N ASN A 39 12.03 9.41 -0.70
CA ASN A 39 13.28 8.66 -0.55
C ASN A 39 13.27 7.59 0.55
N LEU A 40 12.15 7.42 1.27
CA LEU A 40 12.06 6.42 2.34
C LEU A 40 12.29 5.00 1.82
N GLU A 41 13.16 4.28 2.52
CA GLU A 41 13.48 2.87 2.38
C GLU A 41 12.95 2.05 3.56
N VAL A 42 12.92 2.62 4.77
CA VAL A 42 12.43 1.95 5.98
C VAL A 42 11.53 2.89 6.79
N VAL A 43 10.33 2.42 7.13
CA VAL A 43 9.37 3.13 7.97
C VAL A 43 8.88 2.21 9.08
N ASN A 44 9.10 2.61 10.33
CA ASN A 44 8.69 1.83 11.49
C ASN A 44 7.66 2.61 12.32
N LEU A 45 6.41 2.15 12.28
CA LEU A 45 5.24 2.75 12.91
C LEU A 45 4.57 1.79 13.90
N ILE A 46 5.31 0.83 14.46
CA ILE A 46 4.76 -0.16 15.39
C ILE A 46 4.16 0.54 16.62
N GLY A 47 2.98 0.07 17.07
CA GLY A 47 2.41 0.47 18.35
C GLY A 47 1.83 1.89 18.36
N ASN A 48 1.31 2.35 17.23
CA ASN A 48 0.67 3.65 17.09
C ASN A 48 -0.87 3.53 17.05
N GLY A 49 -1.54 4.66 16.90
CA GLY A 49 -3.00 4.78 16.87
C GLY A 49 -3.57 4.89 15.45
N ILE A 50 -2.89 4.37 14.43
CA ILE A 50 -3.36 4.48 13.04
C ILE A 50 -4.57 3.57 12.89
N GLU A 51 -5.76 4.16 12.74
CA GLU A 51 -7.04 3.44 12.59
C GLU A 51 -7.50 3.38 11.15
N ASN A 52 -7.21 4.42 10.37
CA ASN A 52 -7.69 4.56 9.01
C ASN A 52 -6.66 3.97 8.03
N PRO A 53 -6.98 2.89 7.29
CA PRO A 53 -6.06 2.29 6.33
C PRO A 53 -5.66 3.24 5.19
N MET A 54 -6.47 4.26 4.93
CA MET A 54 -6.17 5.31 3.96
C MET A 54 -4.90 6.10 4.25
N GLU A 55 -4.46 6.15 5.51
CA GLU A 55 -3.23 6.86 5.88
C GLU A 55 -2.00 6.28 5.18
N ILE A 56 -2.00 4.98 4.86
CA ILE A 56 -0.89 4.34 4.12
C ILE A 56 -0.76 4.92 2.71
N LEU A 57 -1.83 5.47 2.11
CA LEU A 57 -1.78 6.06 0.77
C LEU A 57 -0.84 7.27 0.68
N PHE A 58 -0.51 7.91 1.80
CA PHE A 58 0.50 8.97 1.83
C PHE A 58 1.92 8.45 1.57
N LEU A 59 2.16 7.15 1.71
CA LEU A 59 3.43 6.49 1.38
C LEU A 59 3.53 6.01 -0.08
N LYS A 60 2.48 6.24 -0.90
CA LYS A 60 2.40 5.66 -2.27
C LYS A 60 3.52 6.10 -3.21
N ASN A 61 4.12 7.26 -2.93
CA ASN A 61 5.19 7.83 -3.74
C ASN A 61 6.59 7.37 -3.30
N ASN A 62 6.70 6.58 -2.23
CA ASN A 62 7.95 5.99 -1.76
C ASN A 62 8.28 4.72 -2.56
N PHE A 63 8.68 4.88 -3.81
CA PHE A 63 9.05 3.75 -4.69
C PHE A 63 10.30 2.98 -4.22
N LYS A 64 11.06 3.54 -3.28
CA LYS A 64 12.26 2.91 -2.67
C LYS A 64 11.96 2.16 -1.38
N LEU A 65 10.72 2.16 -0.90
CA LEU A 65 10.33 1.61 0.40
C LEU A 65 10.49 0.09 0.40
N LYS A 66 11.40 -0.41 1.23
CA LYS A 66 11.74 -1.84 1.37
C LYS A 66 11.06 -2.48 2.57
N SER A 67 10.75 -1.69 3.60
CA SER A 67 10.19 -2.22 4.85
C SER A 67 9.27 -1.20 5.51
N LEU A 68 8.06 -1.66 5.85
CA LEU A 68 7.07 -0.90 6.63
C LEU A 68 6.60 -1.78 7.77
N PHE A 69 6.67 -1.26 8.99
CA PHE A 69 6.22 -1.96 10.17
C PHE A 69 4.99 -1.25 10.75
N LEU A 70 3.84 -1.93 10.72
CA LEU A 70 2.55 -1.41 11.18
C LEU A 70 1.93 -2.25 12.32
N ALA A 71 2.66 -3.24 12.84
CA ALA A 71 2.17 -4.08 13.93
C ALA A 71 1.68 -3.23 15.11
N LEU A 72 0.70 -3.75 15.86
CA LEU A 72 0.11 -3.05 17.01
C LEU A 72 -0.53 -1.69 16.65
N ASN A 73 -1.08 -1.55 15.42
CA ASN A 73 -1.99 -0.46 15.05
C ASN A 73 -3.41 -0.99 14.85
N PRO A 74 -4.45 -0.21 15.20
CA PRO A 74 -5.85 -0.57 14.97
C PRO A 74 -6.29 -0.52 13.48
N ILE A 75 -5.39 -0.24 12.55
CA ILE A 75 -5.60 -0.04 11.10
C ILE A 75 -6.31 -1.22 10.39
N PHE A 76 -6.18 -2.41 10.96
CA PHE A 76 -6.76 -3.63 10.41
C PHE A 76 -8.04 -4.06 11.13
N LYS A 77 -8.48 -3.32 12.16
CA LYS A 77 -9.77 -3.58 12.80
C LYS A 77 -10.88 -3.35 11.76
N PRO A 78 -11.79 -4.32 11.57
CA PRO A 78 -12.81 -4.22 10.54
C PRO A 78 -13.78 -3.07 10.84
N GLN A 79 -13.57 -1.92 10.22
CA GLN A 79 -14.55 -0.85 10.14
C GLN A 79 -15.61 -1.25 9.11
N LYS A 80 -16.59 -2.03 9.58
CA LYS A 80 -17.68 -2.65 8.82
C LYS A 80 -18.50 -1.67 7.96
N LEU A 81 -18.37 -0.35 8.19
CA LEU A 81 -19.23 0.68 7.62
C LEU A 81 -18.58 1.51 6.48
N ILE A 82 -17.25 1.67 6.45
CA ILE A 82 -16.59 2.63 5.54
C ILE A 82 -16.40 2.04 4.12
N PHE A 83 -16.20 0.73 3.99
CA PHE A 83 -15.85 0.10 2.71
C PHE A 83 -17.01 -0.17 1.74
N GLN A 84 -18.24 0.26 2.06
CA GLN A 84 -19.42 -0.13 1.30
C GLN A 84 -19.70 0.73 0.04
N LEU A 85 -19.05 1.89 -0.14
CA LEU A 85 -19.23 2.73 -1.34
C LEU A 85 -18.16 2.42 -2.40
N GLU A 86 -18.49 2.52 -3.70
CA GLU A 86 -17.58 2.19 -4.83
C GLU A 86 -16.25 2.96 -4.78
N GLN A 87 -16.29 4.23 -4.41
CA GLN A 87 -15.10 5.05 -4.16
C GLN A 87 -14.20 4.47 -3.07
N HIS A 88 -14.77 3.85 -2.03
CA HIS A 88 -14.00 3.16 -0.98
C HIS A 88 -13.48 1.79 -1.43
N ARG A 89 -14.10 1.15 -2.43
CA ARG A 89 -13.61 -0.09 -3.03
C ARG A 89 -12.33 0.14 -3.84
N GLU A 90 -12.29 1.19 -4.66
CA GLU A 90 -11.08 1.58 -5.40
C GLU A 90 -9.94 1.95 -4.44
N LEU A 91 -10.24 2.69 -3.39
CA LEU A 91 -9.28 3.06 -2.35
C LEU A 91 -8.83 1.87 -1.50
N GLN A 92 -9.73 0.94 -1.18
CA GLN A 92 -9.38 -0.35 -0.58
C GLN A 92 -8.42 -1.11 -1.47
N HIS A 93 -8.70 -1.17 -2.78
CA HIS A 93 -7.82 -1.82 -3.73
C HIS A 93 -6.47 -1.13 -3.84
N GLN A 94 -6.39 0.20 -3.83
CA GLN A 94 -5.11 0.93 -3.84
C GLN A 94 -4.32 0.72 -2.55
N THR A 95 -5.01 0.64 -1.40
CA THR A 95 -4.37 0.34 -0.12
C THR A 95 -3.86 -1.10 -0.10
N GLU A 96 -4.66 -2.06 -0.57
CA GLU A 96 -4.25 -3.45 -0.79
C GLU A 96 -3.06 -3.51 -1.77
N GLU A 97 -3.13 -2.82 -2.90
CA GLU A 97 -2.09 -2.77 -3.92
C GLU A 97 -0.80 -2.18 -3.37
N LEU A 98 -0.82 -1.10 -2.59
CA LEU A 98 0.37 -0.57 -1.92
C LEU A 98 0.89 -1.49 -0.83
N MET A 99 -0.01 -2.17 -0.10
CA MET A 99 0.35 -3.23 0.83
C MET A 99 0.99 -4.44 0.13
N LEU A 100 0.81 -4.60 -1.19
CA LEU A 100 1.23 -5.79 -1.95
C LEU A 100 2.34 -5.53 -2.98
N LEU A 101 2.38 -4.36 -3.61
CA LEU A 101 3.38 -3.92 -4.61
C LEU A 101 4.73 -3.61 -3.97
N ASN A 102 4.74 -3.10 -2.73
CA ASN A 102 5.97 -2.69 -2.04
C ASN A 102 6.40 -3.65 -0.90
N TYR A 103 5.61 -4.68 -0.56
CA TYR A 103 5.86 -5.48 0.65
C TYR A 103 5.69 -7.00 0.54
N PRO A 104 6.54 -7.70 -0.22
CA PRO A 104 6.78 -9.12 0.04
C PRO A 104 7.45 -9.39 1.41
N ARG A 105 7.74 -8.34 2.22
CA ARG A 105 8.45 -8.40 3.50
C ARG A 105 7.85 -7.52 4.61
N VAL A 106 6.56 -7.15 4.56
CA VAL A 106 5.91 -6.60 5.77
C VAL A 106 5.81 -7.73 6.77
N ASN A 107 6.60 -7.63 7.82
CA ASN A 107 6.37 -8.38 9.04
C ASN A 107 5.15 -7.74 9.72
N PHE A 108 3.96 -8.33 9.51
CA PHE A 108 2.71 -7.91 10.16
C PHE A 108 2.70 -8.20 11.67
N GLY A 109 3.82 -8.71 12.22
CA GLY A 109 3.86 -9.35 13.52
C GLY A 109 3.30 -10.77 13.43
N ALA A 110 3.70 -11.65 14.35
CA ALA A 110 3.25 -13.03 14.44
C ALA A 110 1.78 -13.13 14.94
N ASP A 111 0.85 -12.43 14.30
CA ASP A 111 -0.58 -12.56 14.55
C ASP A 111 -1.20 -13.39 13.40
N PRO A 112 -1.73 -14.59 13.70
CA PRO A 112 -2.35 -15.48 12.72
C PRO A 112 -3.51 -14.84 11.92
N TYR A 113 -4.17 -13.82 12.47
CA TYR A 113 -5.20 -13.06 11.75
C TYR A 113 -4.63 -12.32 10.54
N PHE A 114 -3.41 -11.78 10.65
CA PHE A 114 -2.75 -11.06 9.56
C PHE A 114 -2.21 -12.01 8.49
N GLU A 115 -1.76 -13.21 8.85
CA GLU A 115 -1.30 -14.21 7.88
C GLU A 115 -2.42 -14.69 6.94
N ALA A 116 -3.59 -15.02 7.48
CA ALA A 116 -4.73 -15.47 6.67
C ALA A 116 -5.25 -14.36 5.73
N LYS A 117 -5.31 -13.13 6.23
CA LYS A 117 -5.72 -11.97 5.43
C LYS A 117 -4.67 -11.61 4.37
N HIS A 118 -3.38 -11.79 4.69
CA HIS A 118 -2.28 -11.66 3.72
C HIS A 118 -2.40 -12.68 2.59
N GLU A 119 -2.69 -13.95 2.89
CA GLU A 119 -2.85 -14.99 1.86
C GLU A 119 -4.02 -14.73 0.90
N GLU A 120 -5.19 -14.35 1.44
CA GLU A 120 -6.36 -13.99 0.62
C GLU A 120 -6.06 -12.78 -0.28
N THR A 121 -5.34 -11.81 0.27
CA THR A 121 -4.97 -10.57 -0.39
C THR A 121 -3.90 -10.82 -1.46
N TRP A 122 -2.95 -11.73 -1.21
CA TRP A 122 -1.99 -12.24 -2.19
C TRP A 122 -2.67 -12.93 -3.37
N LYS A 123 -3.64 -13.82 -3.10
CA LYS A 123 -4.44 -14.49 -4.15
C LYS A 123 -5.16 -13.47 -5.05
N ARG A 124 -5.76 -12.42 -4.46
CA ARG A 124 -6.39 -11.32 -5.22
C ARG A 124 -5.41 -10.60 -6.13
N VAL A 125 -4.18 -10.34 -5.68
CA VAL A 125 -3.16 -9.68 -6.49
C VAL A 125 -2.65 -10.54 -7.63
N CYS A 126 -2.33 -11.81 -7.36
CA CYS A 126 -1.92 -12.74 -8.42
C CYS A 126 -2.98 -12.79 -9.54
N TRP A 127 -4.25 -12.88 -9.16
CA TRP A 127 -5.36 -12.85 -10.10
C TRP A 127 -5.40 -11.55 -10.93
N ARG A 128 -5.25 -10.37 -10.31
CA ARG A 128 -5.22 -9.08 -11.05
C ARG A 128 -4.02 -9.00 -12.01
N ALA A 129 -2.84 -9.44 -11.58
CA ALA A 129 -1.65 -9.48 -12.42
C ALA A 129 -1.87 -10.38 -13.66
N ASP A 130 -2.51 -11.54 -13.47
CA ASP A 130 -2.87 -12.45 -14.55
C ASP A 130 -3.93 -11.86 -15.49
N VAL A 131 -4.93 -11.15 -14.96
CA VAL A 131 -5.92 -10.40 -15.77
C VAL A 131 -5.23 -9.35 -16.63
N ILE A 132 -4.31 -8.55 -16.07
CA ILE A 132 -3.55 -7.53 -16.81
C ILE A 132 -2.69 -8.18 -17.91
N LYS A 133 -1.98 -9.27 -17.60
CA LYS A 133 -1.16 -10.01 -18.56
C LYS A 133 -2.01 -10.56 -19.70
N THR A 134 -3.17 -11.12 -19.37
CA THR A 134 -4.12 -11.66 -20.34
C THR A 134 -4.67 -10.56 -21.25
N ALA A 135 -5.07 -9.42 -20.68
CA ALA A 135 -5.55 -8.27 -21.43
C ALA A 135 -4.50 -7.72 -22.41
N LYS A 136 -3.22 -7.64 -21.99
CA LYS A 136 -2.10 -7.26 -22.88
C LYS A 136 -1.94 -8.24 -24.04
N LYS A 137 -2.00 -9.55 -23.77
CA LYS A 137 -1.91 -10.60 -24.80
C LYS A 137 -3.05 -10.48 -25.82
N LEU A 138 -4.28 -10.31 -25.35
CA LEU A 138 -5.46 -10.13 -26.21
C LEU A 138 -5.35 -8.88 -27.09
N LYS A 139 -4.88 -7.75 -26.53
CA LYS A 139 -4.64 -6.53 -27.33
C LYS A 139 -3.58 -6.76 -28.42
N MET A 140 -2.50 -7.47 -28.12
CA MET A 140 -1.50 -7.83 -29.14
C MET A 140 -2.07 -8.73 -30.24
N GLN A 141 -2.86 -9.74 -29.87
CA GLN A 141 -3.53 -10.62 -30.82
C GLN A 141 -4.53 -9.86 -31.72
N GLN A 142 -5.33 -8.96 -31.15
CA GLN A 142 -6.23 -8.10 -31.93
C GLN A 142 -5.46 -7.23 -32.92
N LYS A 143 -4.32 -6.64 -32.51
CA LYS A 143 -3.47 -5.85 -33.40
C LYS A 143 -2.89 -6.69 -34.54
N TYR A 144 -2.45 -7.92 -34.26
CA TYR A 144 -1.95 -8.86 -35.27
C TYR A 144 -3.05 -9.25 -36.28
N VAL A 145 -4.24 -9.61 -35.80
CA VAL A 145 -5.39 -9.98 -36.65
C VAL A 145 -5.79 -8.81 -37.57
N LYS A 146 -5.84 -7.58 -37.04
CA LYS A 146 -6.09 -6.37 -37.84
C LYS A 146 -5.03 -6.20 -38.94
N LYS A 147 -3.74 -6.34 -38.60
CA LYS A 147 -2.63 -6.21 -39.56
C LYS A 147 -2.66 -7.28 -40.66
N VAL A 148 -3.01 -8.53 -40.32
CA VAL A 148 -3.15 -9.62 -41.31
C VAL A 148 -4.36 -9.41 -42.21
N LYS A 149 -5.49 -8.90 -41.69
CA LYS A 149 -6.66 -8.58 -42.52
C LYS A 149 -6.36 -7.47 -43.53
N CYS A 150 -5.66 -6.39 -43.13
CA CYS A 150 -5.28 -5.31 -44.05
C CYS A 150 -4.33 -5.76 -45.18
N ARG A 151 -3.49 -6.78 -44.96
CA ARG A 151 -2.58 -7.32 -45.98
C ARG A 151 -3.21 -8.29 -46.97
N LYS A 152 -4.44 -8.75 -46.73
CA LYS A 152 -5.17 -9.67 -47.61
C LYS A 152 -6.17 -8.94 -48.53
N THR A 153 -6.23 -7.62 -48.43
CA THR A 153 -7.13 -6.74 -49.19
C THR A 153 -6.38 -5.81 -50.14
N GLU A 154 -5.07 -6.03 -50.33
CA GLU A 154 -4.19 -5.42 -51.34
C GLU A 154 -3.82 -6.49 -52.37
#